data_AF-A0AAD3T6W4-F1
#
_entry.id   AF-A0AAD3T6W4-F1
#
_cell.length_a   1.000
_cell.length_b   1.000
_cell.length_c   1.000
_cell.angle_alpha   90.00
_cell.angle_beta   90.00
_cell.angle_gamma   90.00
#
_symmetry.space_group_name_H-M   'P 1'
#
loop_
_entity.id
_entity.type
_entity.pdbx_description
1 polymer ?
#
loop_
_entity_poly.entity_id
_entity_poly.type
_entity_poly.pdbx_seq_one_letter_code
_entity_poly.pdbx_strand_id
1 'polypeptide(L)'
;MAAASIGQVHRAVTRDGLHVAMKIQYPGVADSIDSDIENVRLLLDYTNLIPEGLYLDRAIKVAKEELSWECDYELEAVNQQRFRRLLSGKEGFYVPFVVEELSSKRVLTTELISGIPIDKVALLDQETRNYVGKKLLELTLSELFVFRFMQTDPNWSNFLYEEGSKRINLIDFGAARDYPKSFVDDYLRMVLACANRDRDAVIEMSRRLGFLTGMESDIMNEAHVEAGFVVGWPFSKLGGYDFRSANITRSIPNLGATMLKHRLTPPPDEAYSLHRKLSGAFLACIKLQAVVPCRELLLQVYDRYSFGEDEGDNLPSETTISRAKGM
;
A
#
# COMPACT_ATOMS: atom_id res chain seq x y z
N MET A 1 -6.56 -23.31 4.82
CA MET A 1 -5.12 -23.01 4.67
C MET A 1 -4.96 -22.19 3.40
N ALA A 2 -4.03 -21.24 3.40
CA ALA A 2 -3.85 -20.28 2.32
C ALA A 2 -2.52 -20.55 1.59
N ALA A 3 -2.52 -20.41 0.26
CA ALA A 3 -1.31 -20.33 -0.52
C ALA A 3 -0.75 -18.90 -0.40
N ALA A 4 0.56 -18.76 -0.19
CA ALA A 4 1.27 -17.50 -0.37
C ALA A 4 1.89 -17.49 -1.77
N SER A 5 2.27 -16.31 -2.30
CA SER A 5 2.80 -16.15 -3.67
C SER A 5 3.95 -17.12 -3.99
N ILE A 6 4.88 -17.28 -3.05
CA ILE A 6 6.12 -18.08 -3.22
C ILE A 6 6.29 -19.19 -2.17
N GLY A 7 5.20 -19.55 -1.48
CA GLY A 7 5.27 -20.48 -0.37
C GLY A 7 3.92 -20.91 0.16
N GLN A 8 3.94 -21.51 1.34
CA GLN A 8 2.76 -22.10 1.99
C GLN A 8 2.68 -21.67 3.44
N VAL A 9 1.44 -21.41 3.90
CA VAL A 9 1.17 -21.06 5.30
C VAL A 9 0.59 -22.25 6.04
N HIS A 10 1.30 -22.69 7.09
CA HIS A 10 0.91 -23.79 7.95
C HIS A 10 0.43 -23.29 9.31
N ARG A 11 -0.62 -23.91 9.84
CA ARG A 11 -1.01 -23.74 11.24
C ARG A 11 -0.18 -24.69 12.10
N ALA A 12 0.41 -24.18 13.17
CA ALA A 12 1.13 -25.00 14.15
C ALA A 12 0.81 -24.58 15.58
N VAL A 13 1.29 -25.37 16.52
CA VAL A 13 1.25 -25.09 17.96
C VAL A 13 2.68 -25.27 18.48
N THR A 14 3.21 -24.27 19.17
CA THR A 14 4.54 -24.32 19.76
C THR A 14 4.54 -25.25 20.99
N ARG A 15 5.74 -25.57 21.52
CA ARG A 15 5.86 -26.46 22.69
C ARG A 15 5.24 -25.89 23.96
N ASP A 16 5.20 -24.57 24.06
CA ASP A 16 4.57 -23.79 25.13
C ASP A 16 3.06 -23.54 24.89
N GLY A 17 2.49 -24.07 23.80
CA GLY A 17 1.05 -24.05 23.54
C GLY A 17 0.55 -22.85 22.72
N LEU A 18 1.44 -21.98 22.26
CA LEU A 18 1.07 -20.84 21.41
C LEU A 18 0.65 -21.32 20.01
N HIS A 19 -0.52 -20.86 19.55
CA HIS A 19 -0.96 -21.08 18.18
C HIS A 19 -0.25 -20.12 17.23
N VAL A 20 0.36 -20.66 16.17
CA VAL A 20 1.15 -19.88 15.22
C VAL A 20 0.79 -20.18 13.77
N ALA A 21 1.02 -19.20 12.91
CA ALA A 21 1.03 -19.34 11.46
C ALA A 21 2.49 -19.34 10.99
N MET A 22 2.90 -20.35 10.23
CA MET A 22 4.25 -20.51 9.68
C MET A 22 4.22 -20.38 8.16
N LYS A 23 4.71 -19.27 7.63
CA LYS A 23 4.90 -19.03 6.19
C LYS A 23 6.25 -19.63 5.79
N ILE A 24 6.26 -20.64 4.94
CA ILE A 24 7.45 -21.39 4.52
C ILE A 24 7.64 -21.23 3.02
N GLN A 25 8.79 -20.73 2.58
CA GLN A 25 9.12 -20.61 1.16
C GLN A 25 9.29 -21.97 0.50
N TYR A 26 8.92 -22.08 -0.78
CA TYR A 26 9.30 -23.27 -1.55
C TYR A 26 10.83 -23.32 -1.74
N PRO A 27 11.44 -24.52 -1.70
CA PRO A 27 12.88 -24.65 -1.95
C PRO A 27 13.26 -24.10 -3.33
N GLY A 28 14.30 -23.27 -3.38
CA GLY A 28 14.90 -22.78 -4.64
C GLY A 28 14.20 -21.61 -5.32
N VAL A 29 13.09 -21.07 -4.79
CA VAL A 29 12.39 -19.92 -5.41
C VAL A 29 13.31 -18.71 -5.53
N ALA A 30 13.98 -18.32 -4.44
CA ALA A 30 14.88 -17.17 -4.46
C ALA A 30 16.01 -17.34 -5.49
N ASP A 31 16.45 -18.58 -5.73
CA ASP A 31 17.53 -18.92 -6.66
C ASP A 31 17.02 -18.99 -8.13
N SER A 32 15.71 -19.13 -8.36
CA SER A 32 15.10 -19.27 -9.70
C SER A 32 14.51 -17.99 -10.27
N ILE A 33 14.38 -16.90 -9.49
CA ILE A 33 13.76 -15.63 -9.92
C ILE A 33 14.35 -15.14 -11.24
N ASP A 34 15.68 -15.10 -11.34
CA ASP A 34 16.36 -14.58 -12.54
C ASP A 34 15.99 -15.40 -13.79
N SER A 35 16.03 -16.72 -13.69
CA SER A 35 15.68 -17.62 -14.79
C SER A 35 14.19 -17.60 -15.13
N ASP A 36 13.31 -17.50 -14.14
CA ASP A 36 11.86 -17.47 -14.35
C ASP A 36 11.44 -16.19 -15.07
N ILE A 37 12.01 -15.06 -14.67
CA ILE A 37 11.77 -13.77 -15.33
C ILE A 37 12.35 -13.74 -16.75
N GLU A 38 13.52 -14.34 -16.98
CA GLU A 38 14.09 -14.46 -18.33
C GLU A 38 13.21 -15.33 -19.24
N ASN A 39 12.64 -16.42 -18.73
CA ASN A 39 11.70 -17.25 -19.47
C ASN A 39 10.41 -16.47 -19.83
N VAL A 40 9.88 -15.67 -18.91
CA VAL A 40 8.72 -14.80 -19.18
C VAL A 40 9.05 -13.77 -20.26
N ARG A 41 10.24 -13.15 -20.20
CA ARG A 41 10.71 -12.22 -21.24
C ARG A 41 10.72 -12.88 -22.62
N LEU A 42 11.34 -14.05 -22.73
CA LEU A 42 11.43 -14.82 -23.98
C LEU A 42 10.06 -15.15 -24.56
N LEU A 43 9.10 -15.53 -23.71
CA LEU A 43 7.72 -15.80 -24.12
C LEU A 43 6.99 -14.54 -24.61
N LEU A 44 7.15 -13.42 -23.92
CA LEU A 44 6.53 -12.14 -24.32
C LEU A 44 7.09 -11.65 -25.66
N ASP A 45 8.41 -11.76 -25.85
CA ASP A 45 9.10 -11.41 -27.11
C ASP A 45 8.62 -12.31 -28.27
N TYR A 46 8.38 -13.60 -28.01
CA TYR A 46 7.95 -14.56 -29.04
C TYR A 46 6.47 -14.43 -29.42
N THR A 47 5.62 -14.00 -28.48
CA THR A 47 4.16 -13.95 -28.68
C THR A 47 3.65 -12.62 -29.24
N ASN A 48 4.51 -11.59 -29.34
CA ASN A 48 4.16 -10.24 -29.80
C ASN A 48 2.96 -9.63 -29.03
N LEU A 49 2.74 -10.06 -27.79
CA LEU A 49 1.64 -9.63 -26.91
C LEU A 49 1.95 -8.34 -26.14
N ILE A 50 3.14 -7.77 -26.33
CA ILE A 50 3.57 -6.56 -25.63
C ILE A 50 2.89 -5.35 -26.28
N PRO A 51 2.13 -4.53 -25.53
CA PRO A 51 1.57 -3.29 -26.04
C PRO A 51 2.67 -2.33 -26.51
N GLU A 52 2.49 -1.70 -27.68
CA GLU A 52 3.38 -0.64 -28.15
C GLU A 52 3.50 0.47 -27.09
N GLY A 53 4.73 0.80 -26.69
CA GLY A 53 5.02 1.84 -25.70
C GLY A 53 5.27 1.35 -24.26
N LEU A 54 5.20 0.03 -23.99
CA LEU A 54 5.62 -0.51 -22.70
C LEU A 54 7.16 -0.59 -22.64
N TYR A 55 7.78 0.01 -21.61
CA TYR A 55 9.22 -0.13 -21.34
C TYR A 55 9.50 -1.50 -20.71
N LEU A 56 9.54 -2.56 -21.53
CA LEU A 56 9.65 -3.95 -21.08
C LEU A 56 10.85 -4.17 -20.14
N ASP A 57 12.03 -3.67 -20.49
CA ASP A 57 13.23 -3.83 -19.65
C ASP A 57 13.06 -3.22 -18.25
N ARG A 58 12.37 -2.08 -18.14
CA ARG A 58 12.07 -1.46 -16.85
C ARG A 58 11.05 -2.28 -16.07
N ALA A 59 10.01 -2.78 -16.73
CA ALA A 59 9.00 -3.63 -16.10
C ALA A 59 9.60 -4.93 -15.55
N ILE A 60 10.49 -5.56 -16.33
CA ILE A 60 11.26 -6.75 -15.94
C ILE A 60 12.12 -6.47 -14.72
N LYS A 61 12.85 -5.35 -14.72
CA LYS A 61 13.68 -4.95 -13.59
C LYS A 61 12.85 -4.79 -12.31
N VAL A 62 11.73 -4.07 -12.39
CA VAL A 62 10.83 -3.87 -11.25
C VAL A 62 10.26 -5.20 -10.75
N ALA A 63 9.89 -6.11 -11.65
CA ALA A 63 9.38 -7.43 -11.27
C ALA A 63 10.44 -8.27 -10.54
N LYS A 64 11.71 -8.25 -10.98
CA LYS A 64 12.81 -8.93 -10.28
C LYS A 64 13.02 -8.37 -8.87
N GLU A 65 12.99 -7.05 -8.72
CA GLU A 65 13.12 -6.38 -7.42
C GLU A 65 11.94 -6.73 -6.49
N GLU A 66 10.70 -6.68 -6.97
CA GLU A 66 9.51 -7.06 -6.20
C GLU A 66 9.58 -8.53 -5.73
N LEU A 67 9.92 -9.47 -6.62
CA LEU A 67 10.06 -10.90 -6.26
C LEU A 67 11.20 -11.14 -5.26
N SER A 68 12.30 -10.40 -5.40
CA SER A 68 13.43 -10.51 -4.46
C SER A 68 13.03 -10.06 -3.06
N TRP A 69 12.20 -9.03 -2.94
CA TRP A 69 11.69 -8.56 -1.65
C TRP A 69 10.66 -9.52 -1.05
N GLU A 70 9.83 -10.16 -1.87
CA GLU A 70 8.93 -11.22 -1.39
C GLU A 70 9.69 -12.43 -0.81
N CYS A 71 10.90 -12.71 -1.30
CA CYS A 71 11.78 -13.78 -0.81
C CYS A 71 12.56 -13.45 0.47
N ASP A 72 12.47 -12.23 1.02
CA ASP A 72 13.17 -11.83 2.23
C ASP A 72 12.22 -11.78 3.45
N TYR A 73 12.06 -12.92 4.11
CA TYR A 73 11.20 -13.02 5.30
C TYR A 73 11.79 -12.38 6.56
N GLU A 74 13.10 -12.08 6.59
CA GLU A 74 13.70 -11.30 7.68
C GLU A 74 13.30 -9.83 7.54
N LEU A 75 13.33 -9.30 6.32
CA LEU A 75 12.80 -7.96 6.02
C LEU A 75 11.30 -7.87 6.34
N GLU A 76 10.50 -8.86 5.93
CA GLU A 76 9.07 -8.91 6.26
C GLU A 76 8.83 -8.93 7.78
N ALA A 77 9.61 -9.71 8.55
CA ALA A 77 9.53 -9.73 10.00
C ALA A 77 9.80 -8.35 10.63
N VAL A 78 10.87 -7.67 10.18
CA VAL A 78 11.23 -6.32 10.65
C VAL A 78 10.12 -5.32 10.34
N ASN A 79 9.58 -5.38 9.12
CA ASN A 79 8.48 -4.52 8.67
C ASN A 79 7.22 -4.76 9.52
N GLN A 80 6.87 -6.02 9.78
CA GLN A 80 5.74 -6.40 10.62
C GLN A 80 5.88 -5.87 12.05
N GLN A 81 7.07 -6.00 12.66
CA GLN A 81 7.34 -5.46 13.98
C GLN A 81 7.24 -3.93 14.00
N ARG A 82 7.72 -3.24 12.96
CA ARG A 82 7.56 -1.78 12.81
C ARG A 82 6.09 -1.39 12.71
N PHE A 83 5.30 -2.07 11.89
CA PHE A 83 3.86 -1.85 11.79
C PHE A 83 3.15 -2.09 13.12
N ARG A 84 3.51 -3.15 13.86
CA ARG A 84 2.96 -3.42 15.20
C ARG A 84 3.22 -2.26 16.15
N ARG A 85 4.41 -1.64 16.11
CA ARG A 85 4.71 -0.44 16.92
C ARG A 85 3.90 0.78 16.46
N LEU A 86 3.86 1.06 15.15
CA LEU A 86 3.13 2.21 14.57
C LEU A 86 1.61 2.15 14.80
N LEU A 87 1.06 0.94 14.85
CA LEU A 87 -0.36 0.68 15.10
C LEU A 87 -0.66 0.40 16.58
N SER A 88 0.36 0.37 17.45
CA SER A 88 0.17 0.17 18.88
C SER A 88 -0.68 1.32 19.45
N GLY A 89 -1.78 0.98 20.12
CA GLY A 89 -2.73 1.95 20.68
C GLY A 89 -3.68 2.58 19.66
N LYS A 90 -3.58 2.27 18.36
CA LYS A 90 -4.59 2.69 17.37
C LYS A 90 -5.79 1.74 17.43
N GLU A 91 -6.97 2.29 17.70
CA GLU A 91 -8.20 1.52 17.73
C GLU A 91 -8.59 0.98 16.34
N GLY A 92 -9.00 -0.28 16.30
CA GLY A 92 -9.51 -0.94 15.11
C GLY A 92 -8.45 -1.69 14.28
N PHE A 93 -7.19 -1.71 14.71
CA PHE A 93 -6.14 -2.48 14.03
C PHE A 93 -5.40 -3.42 14.99
N TYR A 94 -4.90 -4.52 14.44
CA TYR A 94 -4.00 -5.42 15.14
C TYR A 94 -2.98 -6.00 14.16
N VAL A 95 -1.75 -6.19 14.64
CA VAL A 95 -0.67 -6.81 13.88
C VAL A 95 -0.15 -7.95 14.74
N PRO A 96 -0.20 -9.22 14.30
CA PRO A 96 0.32 -10.33 15.08
C PRO A 96 1.80 -10.14 15.39
N PHE A 97 2.25 -10.64 16.55
CA PHE A 97 3.68 -10.61 16.84
C PHE A 97 4.42 -11.68 16.03
N VAL A 98 5.70 -11.40 15.74
CA VAL A 98 6.63 -12.35 15.12
C VAL A 98 7.24 -13.21 16.21
N VAL A 99 7.31 -14.52 15.99
CA VAL A 99 8.04 -15.48 16.83
C VAL A 99 9.45 -15.58 16.27
N GLU A 100 10.35 -14.73 16.75
CA GLU A 100 11.72 -14.58 16.21
C GLU A 100 12.49 -15.89 16.24
N GLU A 101 12.38 -16.65 17.32
CA GLU A 101 13.05 -17.95 17.51
C GLU A 101 12.66 -19.01 16.47
N LEU A 102 11.49 -18.85 15.84
CA LEU A 102 10.98 -19.73 14.79
C LEU A 102 10.96 -19.05 13.41
N SER A 103 11.65 -17.93 13.28
CA SER A 103 11.75 -17.16 12.04
C SER A 103 13.18 -17.14 11.50
N SER A 104 13.30 -17.07 10.18
CA SER A 104 14.56 -17.05 9.43
C SER A 104 14.30 -16.49 8.04
N LYS A 105 15.36 -16.29 7.25
CA LYS A 105 15.24 -15.88 5.84
C LYS A 105 14.22 -16.63 4.98
N ARG A 106 13.91 -17.91 5.28
CA ARG A 106 12.99 -18.75 4.50
C ARG A 106 11.71 -19.18 5.23
N VAL A 107 11.60 -18.85 6.52
CA VAL A 107 10.45 -19.21 7.36
C VAL A 107 10.06 -18.01 8.20
N LEU A 108 8.83 -17.54 8.08
CA LEU A 108 8.28 -16.48 8.94
C LEU A 108 7.20 -17.09 9.83
N THR A 109 7.37 -16.98 11.15
CA THR A 109 6.39 -17.48 12.12
C THR A 109 5.76 -16.33 12.87
N THR A 110 4.43 -16.28 12.87
CA THR A 110 3.65 -15.24 13.57
C THR A 110 2.60 -15.86 14.47
N GLU A 111 2.07 -15.09 15.41
CA GLU A 111 0.82 -15.41 16.09
C GLU A 111 -0.27 -15.80 15.08
N LEU A 112 -1.00 -16.88 15.35
CA LEU A 112 -2.13 -17.28 14.52
C LEU A 112 -3.33 -16.38 14.79
N ILE A 113 -3.77 -15.68 13.75
CA ILE A 113 -4.95 -14.82 13.81
C ILE A 113 -6.11 -15.42 13.05
N SER A 114 -7.31 -15.26 13.60
CA SER A 114 -8.57 -15.62 12.95
C SER A 114 -9.35 -14.37 12.60
N GLY A 115 -10.10 -14.43 11.51
CA GLY A 115 -10.98 -13.35 11.11
C GLY A 115 -11.62 -13.63 9.76
N ILE A 116 -12.55 -12.76 9.39
CA ILE A 116 -13.26 -12.76 8.12
C ILE A 116 -12.38 -12.02 7.11
N PRO A 117 -11.93 -12.68 6.03
CA PRO A 117 -11.26 -12.00 4.94
C PRO A 117 -12.06 -10.79 4.44
N ILE A 118 -11.40 -9.66 4.15
CA ILE A 118 -12.08 -8.41 3.79
C ILE A 118 -13.04 -8.57 2.61
N ASP A 119 -12.73 -9.44 1.65
CA ASP A 119 -13.63 -9.73 0.54
C ASP A 119 -15.00 -10.31 0.97
N LYS A 120 -15.03 -11.06 2.08
CA LYS A 120 -16.25 -11.64 2.66
C LYS A 120 -16.99 -10.66 3.56
N VAL A 121 -16.36 -9.58 4.01
CA VAL A 121 -17.04 -8.51 4.75
C VAL A 121 -18.15 -7.87 3.91
N ALA A 122 -18.06 -7.91 2.57
CA ALA A 122 -19.12 -7.44 1.68
C ALA A 122 -20.49 -8.12 1.90
N LEU A 123 -20.51 -9.30 2.55
CA LEU A 123 -21.70 -10.08 2.91
C LEU A 123 -22.29 -9.71 4.27
N LEU A 124 -21.60 -8.89 5.06
CA LEU A 124 -22.07 -8.42 6.37
C LEU A 124 -22.98 -7.20 6.22
N ASP A 125 -23.53 -6.75 7.35
CA ASP A 125 -24.43 -5.60 7.39
C ASP A 125 -23.75 -4.30 6.95
N GLN A 126 -24.55 -3.30 6.56
CA GLN A 126 -24.04 -2.04 6.01
C GLN A 126 -23.18 -1.25 7.02
N GLU A 127 -23.47 -1.32 8.32
CA GLU A 127 -22.70 -0.61 9.34
C GLU A 127 -21.28 -1.18 9.40
N THR A 128 -21.16 -2.51 9.42
CA THR A 128 -19.88 -3.20 9.38
C THR A 128 -19.10 -2.90 8.10
N ARG A 129 -19.77 -2.92 6.94
CA ARG A 129 -19.12 -2.57 5.65
C ARG A 129 -18.60 -1.13 5.63
N ASN A 130 -19.37 -0.19 6.14
CA ASN A 130 -18.95 1.22 6.27
C ASN A 130 -17.79 1.38 7.24
N TYR A 131 -17.83 0.69 8.39
CA TYR A 131 -16.76 0.72 9.39
C TYR A 131 -15.44 0.19 8.81
N VAL A 132 -15.48 -0.97 8.17
CA VAL A 132 -14.28 -1.59 7.58
C VAL A 132 -13.75 -0.72 6.44
N GLY A 133 -14.60 -0.25 5.52
CA GLY A 133 -14.18 0.65 4.45
C GLY A 133 -13.52 1.93 4.97
N LYS A 134 -14.11 2.55 6.01
CA LYS A 134 -13.53 3.70 6.69
C LYS A 134 -12.16 3.39 7.28
N LYS A 135 -12.01 2.26 7.98
CA LYS A 135 -10.74 1.86 8.59
C LYS A 135 -9.65 1.57 7.56
N LEU A 136 -9.99 0.91 6.43
CA LEU A 136 -9.01 0.67 5.37
C LEU A 136 -8.48 1.99 4.75
N LEU A 137 -9.36 2.97 4.55
CA LEU A 137 -8.94 4.29 4.05
C LEU A 137 -8.15 5.07 5.11
N GLU A 138 -8.57 5.04 6.37
CA GLU A 138 -7.86 5.65 7.50
C GLU A 138 -6.44 5.10 7.64
N LEU A 139 -6.27 3.78 7.50
CA LEU A 139 -4.97 3.12 7.48
C LEU A 139 -4.14 3.60 6.29
N THR A 140 -4.70 3.58 5.08
CA THR A 140 -4.00 4.00 3.85
C THR A 140 -3.48 5.44 3.95
N LEU A 141 -4.30 6.35 4.48
CA LEU A 141 -3.88 7.74 4.69
C LEU A 141 -2.83 7.86 5.81
N SER A 142 -2.92 7.05 6.88
CA SER A 142 -1.92 7.02 7.95
C SER A 142 -0.57 6.49 7.46
N GLU A 143 -0.57 5.40 6.70
CA GLU A 143 0.62 4.81 6.08
C GLU A 143 1.38 5.85 5.24
N LEU A 144 0.65 6.63 4.46
CA LEU A 144 1.23 7.66 3.60
C LEU A 144 1.70 8.90 4.34
N PHE A 145 0.77 9.53 5.06
CA PHE A 145 0.96 10.90 5.52
C PHE A 145 1.35 11.00 7.00
N VAL A 146 1.32 9.89 7.74
CA VAL A 146 1.73 9.89 9.16
C VAL A 146 2.97 9.05 9.34
N PHE A 147 2.94 7.80 8.90
CA PHE A 147 4.06 6.87 9.08
C PHE A 147 5.15 7.07 8.04
N ARG A 148 4.77 7.55 6.85
CA ARG A 148 5.62 7.57 5.64
C ARG A 148 6.23 6.20 5.38
N PHE A 149 5.50 5.16 5.79
CA PHE A 149 5.88 3.77 5.74
C PHE A 149 4.63 2.99 5.43
N MET A 150 4.62 2.37 4.25
CA MET A 150 3.38 1.95 3.63
C MET A 150 3.53 0.57 3.04
N GLN A 151 2.50 -0.24 3.25
CA GLN A 151 2.37 -1.52 2.59
C GLN A 151 1.80 -1.27 1.18
N THR A 152 2.59 -1.54 0.14
CA THR A 152 2.25 -1.19 -1.25
C THR A 152 1.45 -2.25 -2.02
N ASP A 153 1.28 -3.45 -1.48
CA ASP A 153 0.40 -4.49 -2.01
C ASP A 153 -1.08 -4.10 -1.80
N PRO A 154 -1.88 -3.97 -2.88
CA PRO A 154 -3.29 -3.69 -2.80
C PRO A 154 -4.15 -4.93 -2.42
N ASN A 155 -3.55 -6.09 -2.16
CA ASN A 155 -4.29 -7.31 -1.90
C ASN A 155 -4.94 -7.34 -0.50
N TRP A 156 -6.24 -7.05 -0.47
CA TRP A 156 -7.04 -7.05 0.77
C TRP A 156 -7.31 -8.43 1.37
N SER A 157 -6.90 -9.53 0.72
CA SER A 157 -6.95 -10.86 1.36
C SER A 157 -5.94 -11.01 2.51
N ASN A 158 -4.93 -10.13 2.56
CA ASN A 158 -3.96 -10.01 3.65
C ASN A 158 -4.48 -9.24 4.87
N PHE A 159 -5.78 -8.95 4.89
CA PHE A 159 -6.47 -8.27 5.97
C PHE A 159 -7.63 -9.15 6.44
N LEU A 160 -7.74 -9.34 7.75
CA LEU A 160 -8.80 -10.17 8.36
C LEU A 160 -9.59 -9.34 9.37
N TYR A 161 -10.88 -9.19 9.15
CA TYR A 161 -11.78 -8.51 10.08
C TYR A 161 -12.25 -9.45 11.19
N GLU A 162 -11.99 -9.09 12.44
CA GLU A 162 -12.51 -9.78 13.62
C GLU A 162 -13.72 -9.02 14.17
N GLU A 163 -14.92 -9.61 14.00
CA GLU A 163 -16.19 -8.97 14.35
C GLU A 163 -16.33 -8.69 15.85
N GLY A 164 -15.93 -9.65 16.69
CA GLY A 164 -16.08 -9.54 18.15
C GLY A 164 -15.29 -8.39 18.79
N SER A 165 -14.11 -8.08 18.24
CA SER A 165 -13.26 -6.97 18.72
C SER A 165 -13.34 -5.73 17.83
N LYS A 166 -14.02 -5.82 16.68
CA LYS A 166 -14.06 -4.82 15.60
C LYS A 166 -12.66 -4.40 15.12
N ARG A 167 -11.72 -5.34 15.07
CA ARG A 167 -10.34 -5.10 14.61
C ARG A 167 -10.10 -5.63 13.21
N ILE A 168 -9.27 -4.92 12.45
CA ILE A 168 -8.70 -5.41 11.20
C ILE A 168 -7.28 -5.88 11.51
N ASN A 169 -7.05 -7.17 11.30
CA ASN A 169 -5.76 -7.81 11.48
C ASN A 169 -4.97 -7.75 10.16
N LEU A 170 -3.75 -7.24 10.21
CA LEU A 170 -2.84 -7.15 9.07
C LEU A 170 -1.84 -8.31 9.15
N ILE A 171 -1.68 -9.10 8.08
CA ILE A 171 -0.89 -10.34 8.13
C ILE A 171 0.19 -10.47 7.04
N ASP A 172 0.38 -9.45 6.19
CA ASP A 172 1.43 -9.45 5.15
C ASP A 172 2.11 -8.08 5.10
N PHE A 173 3.44 -8.11 5.15
CA PHE A 173 4.29 -6.91 5.20
C PHE A 173 5.48 -6.98 4.23
N GLY A 174 5.44 -7.91 3.27
CA GLY A 174 6.56 -8.16 2.34
C GLY A 174 6.84 -6.98 1.40
N ALA A 175 5.81 -6.22 1.04
CA ALA A 175 5.92 -5.05 0.17
C ALA A 175 5.87 -3.71 0.92
N ALA A 176 6.32 -3.66 2.18
CA ALA A 176 6.36 -2.41 2.93
C ALA A 176 7.60 -1.56 2.60
N ARG A 177 7.41 -0.24 2.39
CA ARG A 177 8.47 0.68 1.95
C ARG A 177 8.34 2.06 2.59
N ASP A 178 9.47 2.74 2.79
CA ASP A 178 9.54 4.13 3.24
C ASP A 178 9.33 5.11 2.09
N TYR A 179 8.76 6.27 2.40
CA TYR A 179 8.57 7.38 1.46
C TYR A 179 9.26 8.65 1.96
N PRO A 180 10.07 9.33 1.12
CA PRO A 180 10.72 10.57 1.53
C PRO A 180 9.72 11.66 1.90
N LYS A 181 10.03 12.45 2.94
CA LYS A 181 9.19 13.57 3.40
C LYS A 181 8.80 14.52 2.28
N SER A 182 9.78 14.94 1.49
CA SER A 182 9.59 15.86 0.36
C SER A 182 8.59 15.34 -0.67
N PHE A 183 8.62 14.02 -0.94
CA PHE A 183 7.67 13.38 -1.83
C PHE A 183 6.26 13.39 -1.22
N VAL A 184 6.13 13.00 0.06
CA VAL A 184 4.84 12.94 0.76
C VAL A 184 4.21 14.33 0.90
N ASP A 185 5.00 15.37 1.15
CA ASP A 185 4.57 16.77 1.20
C ASP A 185 3.87 17.19 -0.11
N ASP A 186 4.57 17.03 -1.23
CA ASP A 186 4.07 17.42 -2.55
C ASP A 186 2.90 16.52 -2.98
N TYR A 187 2.93 15.25 -2.57
CA TYR A 187 1.83 14.32 -2.83
C TYR A 187 0.56 14.68 -2.03
N LEU A 188 0.67 15.08 -0.77
CA LEU A 188 -0.49 15.52 0.02
C LEU A 188 -1.13 16.77 -0.58
N ARG A 189 -0.30 17.74 -1.03
CA ARG A 189 -0.76 18.92 -1.77
C ARG A 189 -1.48 18.53 -3.06
N MET A 190 -0.94 17.57 -3.81
CA MET A 190 -1.57 17.01 -5.01
C MET A 190 -2.96 16.44 -4.71
N VAL A 191 -3.08 15.58 -3.69
CA VAL A 191 -4.36 14.95 -3.32
C VAL A 191 -5.40 16.01 -2.96
N LEU A 192 -5.00 17.04 -2.21
CA LEU A 192 -5.89 18.14 -1.85
C LEU A 192 -6.30 18.98 -3.08
N ALA A 193 -5.37 19.26 -3.99
CA ALA A 193 -5.65 19.97 -5.25
C ALA A 193 -6.64 19.19 -6.12
N CYS A 194 -6.42 17.88 -6.28
CA CYS A 194 -7.35 16.98 -6.97
C CYS A 194 -8.74 16.99 -6.34
N ALA A 195 -8.80 16.93 -5.00
CA ALA A 195 -10.05 16.94 -4.26
C ALA A 195 -10.82 18.28 -4.40
N ASN A 196 -10.09 19.40 -4.50
CA ASN A 196 -10.65 20.74 -4.66
C ASN A 196 -10.88 21.14 -6.12
N ARG A 197 -10.52 20.29 -7.08
CA ARG A 197 -10.53 20.58 -8.53
C ARG A 197 -9.68 21.78 -8.92
N ASP A 198 -8.56 21.97 -8.24
CA ASP A 198 -7.60 23.04 -8.54
C ASP A 198 -6.65 22.58 -9.65
N ARG A 199 -6.94 22.99 -10.88
CA ARG A 199 -6.19 22.60 -12.07
C ARG A 199 -4.72 23.04 -12.01
N ASP A 200 -4.48 24.28 -11.61
CA ASP A 200 -3.14 24.86 -11.66
C ASP A 200 -2.23 24.21 -10.61
N ALA A 201 -2.75 23.99 -9.40
CA ALA A 201 -2.03 23.26 -8.36
C ALA A 201 -1.77 21.79 -8.76
N VAL A 202 -2.70 21.12 -9.45
CA VAL A 202 -2.45 19.76 -9.98
C VAL A 202 -1.31 19.77 -10.99
N ILE A 203 -1.26 20.71 -11.93
CA ILE A 203 -0.15 20.79 -12.89
C ILE A 203 1.18 21.09 -12.19
N GLU A 204 1.19 22.04 -11.26
CA GLU A 204 2.39 22.43 -10.52
C GLU A 204 2.96 21.25 -9.71
N MET A 205 2.13 20.61 -8.89
CA MET A 205 2.57 19.47 -8.08
C MET A 205 2.97 18.28 -8.97
N SER A 206 2.32 18.10 -10.12
CA SER A 206 2.65 17.00 -11.05
C SER A 206 4.03 17.18 -11.66
N ARG A 207 4.46 18.42 -11.89
CA ARG A 207 5.82 18.73 -12.34
C ARG A 207 6.84 18.48 -11.23
N ARG A 208 6.55 18.93 -10.01
CA ARG A 208 7.44 18.71 -8.85
C ARG A 208 7.62 17.23 -8.51
N LEU A 209 6.55 16.45 -8.61
CA LEU A 209 6.55 14.99 -8.43
C LEU A 209 7.09 14.24 -9.65
N GLY A 210 7.45 14.92 -10.75
CA GLY A 210 7.99 14.27 -11.96
C GLY A 210 6.97 13.46 -12.75
N PHE A 211 5.66 13.67 -12.55
CA PHE A 211 4.61 13.07 -13.39
C PHE A 211 4.53 13.74 -14.76
N LEU A 212 4.85 15.02 -14.81
CA LEU A 212 4.90 15.84 -16.02
C LEU A 212 6.28 16.52 -16.11
N THR A 213 6.82 16.61 -17.31
CA THR A 213 8.07 17.32 -17.62
C THR A 213 7.85 18.84 -17.77
N GLY A 214 6.61 19.26 -18.02
CA GLY A 214 6.26 20.63 -18.39
C GLY A 214 6.27 20.90 -19.89
N MET A 215 6.65 19.92 -20.72
CA MET A 215 6.66 19.99 -22.18
C MET A 215 5.51 19.20 -22.82
N GLU A 216 4.61 18.65 -22.02
CA GLU A 216 3.45 17.89 -22.49
C GLU A 216 2.50 18.74 -23.34
N SER A 217 1.84 18.10 -24.31
CA SER A 217 0.78 18.74 -25.07
C SER A 217 -0.42 19.07 -24.18
N ASP A 218 -1.24 20.04 -24.60
CA ASP A 218 -2.47 20.40 -23.88
C ASP A 218 -3.41 19.21 -23.67
N ILE A 219 -3.47 18.30 -24.66
CA ILE A 219 -4.26 17.07 -24.57
C ILE A 219 -3.79 16.19 -23.41
N MET A 220 -2.47 16.04 -23.25
CA MET A 220 -1.89 15.25 -22.16
C MET A 220 -2.10 15.92 -20.80
N ASN A 221 -1.88 17.23 -20.72
CA ASN A 221 -2.11 18.00 -19.50
C ASN A 221 -3.58 17.90 -19.05
N GLU A 222 -4.52 18.05 -19.98
CA GLU A 222 -5.94 17.97 -19.65
C GLU A 222 -6.36 16.56 -19.23
N ALA A 223 -5.91 15.53 -19.95
CA ALA A 223 -6.18 14.13 -19.57
C ALA A 223 -5.61 13.78 -18.18
N HIS A 224 -4.42 14.29 -17.85
CA HIS A 224 -3.80 14.09 -16.55
C HIS A 224 -4.56 14.79 -15.42
N VAL A 225 -4.97 16.05 -15.64
CA VAL A 225 -5.79 16.81 -14.68
C VAL A 225 -7.13 16.13 -14.46
N GLU A 226 -7.81 15.71 -15.52
CA GLU A 226 -9.10 15.04 -15.41
C GLU A 226 -8.98 13.71 -14.66
N ALA A 227 -7.91 12.93 -14.93
CA ALA A 227 -7.63 11.71 -14.18
C ALA A 227 -7.39 11.99 -12.69
N GLY A 228 -6.64 13.06 -12.38
CA GLY A 228 -6.44 13.53 -11.00
C GLY A 228 -7.77 13.87 -10.32
N PHE A 229 -8.66 14.60 -10.99
CA PHE A 229 -9.97 14.96 -10.44
C PHE A 229 -10.86 13.74 -10.21
N VAL A 230 -10.85 12.75 -11.12
CA VAL A 230 -11.59 11.49 -10.94
C VAL A 230 -11.14 10.77 -9.66
N VAL A 231 -9.83 10.68 -9.43
CA VAL A 231 -9.26 10.10 -8.20
C VAL A 231 -9.57 10.98 -6.98
N GLY A 232 -9.68 12.29 -7.15
CA GLY A 232 -10.04 13.26 -6.12
C GLY A 232 -11.53 13.25 -5.72
N TRP A 233 -12.43 12.67 -6.53
CA TRP A 233 -13.88 12.73 -6.29
C TRP A 233 -14.33 12.23 -4.91
N PRO A 234 -13.82 11.10 -4.36
CA PRO A 234 -14.17 10.67 -3.02
C PRO A 234 -13.90 11.73 -1.96
N PHE A 235 -12.87 12.55 -2.16
CA PHE A 235 -12.45 13.60 -1.25
C PHE A 235 -13.08 14.97 -1.55
N SER A 236 -14.03 15.07 -2.48
CA SER A 236 -14.50 16.39 -2.97
C SER A 236 -15.52 17.07 -2.07
N LYS A 237 -16.26 16.32 -1.24
CA LYS A 237 -17.36 16.84 -0.42
C LYS A 237 -17.35 16.20 0.97
N LEU A 238 -17.78 16.98 1.96
CA LEU A 238 -18.10 16.48 3.30
C LEU A 238 -19.31 15.54 3.24
N GLY A 239 -19.40 14.65 4.23
CA GLY A 239 -20.36 13.58 4.27
C GLY A 239 -19.81 12.28 3.69
N GLY A 240 -20.49 11.18 3.98
CA GLY A 240 -20.10 9.88 3.45
C GLY A 240 -20.17 9.83 1.92
N TYR A 241 -19.05 9.53 1.27
CA TYR A 241 -19.00 9.19 -0.15
C TYR A 241 -19.52 7.77 -0.36
N ASP A 242 -20.53 7.63 -1.19
CA ASP A 242 -21.16 6.34 -1.49
C ASP A 242 -20.47 5.62 -2.65
N PHE A 243 -19.60 4.67 -2.32
CA PHE A 243 -18.86 3.88 -3.31
C PHE A 243 -19.74 2.90 -4.12
N ARG A 244 -21.04 2.73 -3.80
CA ARG A 244 -21.99 1.96 -4.62
C ARG A 244 -22.35 2.66 -5.92
N SER A 245 -22.39 3.99 -5.85
CA SER A 245 -22.79 4.86 -6.96
C SER A 245 -21.62 5.32 -7.84
N ALA A 246 -20.39 4.92 -7.48
CA ALA A 246 -19.17 5.51 -8.00
C ALA A 246 -18.82 5.02 -9.41
N ASN A 247 -18.78 5.95 -10.37
CA ASN A 247 -18.30 5.74 -11.75
C ASN A 247 -16.77 5.85 -11.89
N ILE A 248 -16.01 5.86 -10.79
CA ILE A 248 -14.55 6.05 -10.80
C ILE A 248 -13.89 5.04 -11.74
N THR A 249 -14.25 3.76 -11.62
CA THR A 249 -13.68 2.67 -12.44
C THR A 249 -14.04 2.77 -13.93
N ARG A 250 -15.16 3.42 -14.28
CA ARG A 250 -15.59 3.62 -15.67
C ARG A 250 -14.92 4.83 -16.34
N SER A 251 -14.42 5.79 -15.55
CA SER A 251 -13.90 7.06 -16.07
C SER A 251 -12.39 7.01 -16.37
N ILE A 252 -11.67 6.06 -15.76
CA ILE A 252 -10.21 5.94 -15.87
C ILE A 252 -9.70 5.36 -17.22
N PRO A 253 -10.33 4.34 -17.85
CA PRO A 253 -9.76 3.68 -19.02
C PRO A 253 -9.49 4.61 -20.22
N ASN A 254 -10.42 5.53 -20.52
CA ASN A 254 -10.29 6.44 -21.67
C ASN A 254 -9.17 7.48 -21.45
N LEU A 255 -9.01 7.95 -20.21
CA LEU A 255 -7.94 8.87 -19.82
C LEU A 255 -6.58 8.16 -19.85
N GLY A 256 -6.52 6.92 -19.35
CA GLY A 256 -5.32 6.10 -19.34
C GLY A 256 -4.74 5.85 -20.73
N ALA A 257 -5.60 5.56 -21.73
CA ALA A 257 -5.16 5.37 -23.12
C ALA A 257 -4.55 6.66 -23.71
N THR A 258 -5.16 7.81 -23.43
CA THR A 258 -4.66 9.12 -23.87
C THR A 258 -3.30 9.42 -23.22
N MET A 259 -3.19 9.18 -21.91
CA MET A 259 -1.94 9.39 -21.18
C MET A 259 -0.82 8.48 -21.67
N LEU A 260 -1.11 7.20 -21.95
CA LEU A 260 -0.11 6.25 -22.46
C LEU A 260 0.44 6.68 -23.82
N LYS A 261 -0.41 7.22 -24.70
CA LYS A 261 -0.04 7.69 -26.04
C LYS A 261 0.79 8.97 -26.03
N HIS A 262 0.51 9.88 -25.10
CA HIS A 262 1.04 11.25 -25.15
C HIS A 262 2.06 11.59 -24.04
N ARG A 263 2.30 10.71 -23.07
CA ARG A 263 3.28 11.00 -22.01
C ARG A 263 4.70 11.08 -22.58
N LEU A 264 5.49 11.98 -22.00
CA LEU A 264 6.90 12.17 -22.37
C LEU A 264 7.87 11.48 -21.41
N THR A 265 7.47 11.29 -20.15
CA THR A 265 8.29 10.63 -19.12
C THR A 265 7.47 9.62 -18.34
N PRO A 266 8.00 8.43 -17.99
CA PRO A 266 7.42 7.55 -16.97
C PRO A 266 7.35 8.27 -15.60
N PRO A 267 6.39 7.93 -14.72
CA PRO A 267 6.30 8.49 -13.39
C PRO A 267 7.43 7.90 -12.53
N PRO A 268 7.72 8.52 -11.37
CA PRO A 268 8.60 7.92 -10.38
C PRO A 268 8.08 6.57 -9.89
N ASP A 269 8.99 5.72 -9.42
CA ASP A 269 8.65 4.37 -8.94
C ASP A 269 7.78 4.44 -7.66
N GLU A 270 7.99 5.46 -6.84
CA GLU A 270 7.20 5.78 -5.64
C GLU A 270 5.74 6.08 -5.99
N ALA A 271 5.49 6.70 -7.15
CA ALA A 271 4.15 7.07 -7.57
C ALA A 271 3.30 5.84 -7.93
N TYR A 272 3.92 4.84 -8.57
CA TYR A 272 3.22 3.62 -8.96
C TYR A 272 2.71 2.84 -7.76
N SER A 273 3.58 2.62 -6.77
CA SER A 273 3.26 1.89 -5.55
C SER A 273 2.17 2.62 -4.75
N LEU A 274 2.28 3.95 -4.63
CA LEU A 274 1.28 4.76 -3.95
C LEU A 274 -0.07 4.71 -4.66
N HIS A 275 -0.12 5.05 -5.95
CA HIS A 275 -1.38 5.06 -6.73
C HIS A 275 -2.05 3.69 -6.69
N ARG A 276 -1.28 2.60 -6.74
CA ARG A 276 -1.77 1.22 -6.65
C ARG A 276 -2.48 0.98 -5.32
N LYS A 277 -1.90 1.41 -4.20
CA LYS A 277 -2.50 1.20 -2.87
C LYS A 277 -3.69 2.12 -2.59
N LEU A 278 -3.64 3.41 -2.96
CA LEU A 278 -4.80 4.30 -2.82
C LEU A 278 -5.97 3.82 -3.69
N SER A 279 -5.70 3.44 -4.95
CA SER A 279 -6.70 2.84 -5.83
C SER A 279 -7.20 1.51 -5.25
N GLY A 280 -6.31 0.70 -4.67
CA GLY A 280 -6.67 -0.51 -3.94
C GLY A 280 -7.68 -0.22 -2.83
N ALA A 281 -7.48 0.83 -2.04
CA ALA A 281 -8.38 1.19 -0.94
C ALA A 281 -9.76 1.61 -1.45
N PHE A 282 -9.81 2.37 -2.56
CA PHE A 282 -11.07 2.70 -3.21
C PHE A 282 -11.77 1.46 -3.78
N LEU A 283 -11.03 0.56 -4.44
CA LEU A 283 -11.59 -0.69 -4.95
C LEU A 283 -12.12 -1.58 -3.82
N ALA A 284 -11.46 -1.63 -2.66
CA ALA A 284 -12.01 -2.26 -1.47
C ALA A 284 -13.32 -1.61 -1.04
N CYS A 285 -13.37 -0.28 -0.93
CA CYS A 285 -14.60 0.42 -0.56
C CYS A 285 -15.75 0.18 -1.55
N ILE A 286 -15.45 0.10 -2.86
CA ILE A 286 -16.39 -0.26 -3.92
C ILE A 286 -16.90 -1.69 -3.72
N LYS A 287 -15.99 -2.65 -3.51
CA LYS A 287 -16.35 -4.06 -3.29
C LYS A 287 -17.20 -4.24 -2.04
N LEU A 288 -16.88 -3.51 -0.98
CA LEU A 288 -17.63 -3.48 0.27
C LEU A 288 -18.93 -2.68 0.17
N GLN A 289 -19.17 -1.95 -0.93
CA GLN A 289 -20.33 -1.08 -1.07
C GLN A 289 -20.44 -0.09 0.10
N ALA A 290 -19.30 0.42 0.56
CA ALA A 290 -19.17 1.24 1.74
C ALA A 290 -19.54 2.70 1.47
N VAL A 291 -20.08 3.36 2.49
CA VAL A 291 -20.24 4.81 2.56
C VAL A 291 -19.21 5.35 3.55
N VAL A 292 -18.26 6.12 3.07
CA VAL A 292 -17.07 6.52 3.85
C VAL A 292 -16.89 8.03 3.84
N PRO A 293 -16.69 8.70 4.99
CA PRO A 293 -16.43 10.15 5.06
C PRO A 293 -14.99 10.48 4.63
N CYS A 294 -14.69 10.27 3.35
CA CYS A 294 -13.33 10.35 2.81
C CYS A 294 -12.72 11.75 2.98
N ARG A 295 -13.51 12.81 2.70
CA ARG A 295 -13.04 14.19 2.82
C ARG A 295 -12.66 14.54 4.25
N GLU A 296 -13.45 14.13 5.22
CA GLU A 296 -13.16 14.33 6.64
C GLU A 296 -11.88 13.61 7.05
N LEU A 297 -11.68 12.37 6.59
CA LEU A 297 -10.43 11.63 6.86
C LEU A 297 -9.22 12.36 6.26
N LEU A 298 -9.33 12.86 5.02
CA LEU A 298 -8.25 13.63 4.39
C LEU A 298 -7.95 14.93 5.15
N LEU A 299 -8.98 15.68 5.54
CA LEU A 299 -8.81 16.93 6.29
C LEU A 299 -8.21 16.68 7.68
N GLN A 300 -8.64 15.64 8.38
CA GLN A 300 -8.04 15.27 9.67
C GLN A 300 -6.55 14.99 9.58
N VAL A 301 -6.11 14.36 8.48
CA VAL A 301 -4.69 14.14 8.20
C VAL A 301 -4.01 15.45 7.86
N TYR A 302 -4.58 16.22 6.93
CA TYR A 302 -4.03 17.50 6.46
C TYR A 302 -3.84 18.52 7.59
N ASP A 303 -4.84 18.69 8.45
CA ASP A 303 -4.83 19.65 9.56
C ASP A 303 -3.78 19.30 10.64
N ARG A 304 -3.37 18.04 10.70
CA ARG A 304 -2.33 17.55 11.63
C ARG A 304 -0.97 17.37 10.96
N TYR A 305 -0.89 17.59 9.64
CA TYR A 305 0.32 17.37 8.87
C TYR A 305 1.24 18.60 8.97
N SER A 306 2.53 18.35 9.26
CA SER A 306 3.55 19.39 9.25
C SER A 306 4.32 19.34 7.93
N PHE A 307 4.29 20.41 7.14
CA PHE A 307 5.06 20.52 5.89
C PHE A 307 6.48 21.04 6.15
N GLY A 308 7.44 20.63 5.32
CA GLY A 308 8.85 21.01 5.44
C GLY A 308 9.75 19.86 5.91
N GLU A 309 10.99 20.19 6.25
CA GLU A 309 11.99 19.23 6.72
C GLU A 309 11.57 18.58 8.04
N ASP A 310 11.91 17.30 8.22
CA ASP A 310 11.70 16.62 9.49
C ASP A 310 12.49 17.37 10.57
N GLU A 311 11.82 18.01 11.52
CA GLU A 311 12.41 18.17 12.84
C GLU A 311 12.70 16.74 13.32
N GLY A 312 13.97 16.35 13.28
CA GLY A 312 14.39 14.96 13.41
C GLY A 312 13.65 14.24 14.54
N ASP A 313 13.19 13.02 14.26
CA ASP A 313 12.75 12.07 15.26
C ASP A 313 13.85 11.96 16.33
N ASN A 314 13.70 12.72 17.42
CA ASN A 314 14.39 12.46 18.68
C ASN A 314 13.75 11.21 19.29
N LEU A 315 13.99 10.07 18.64
CA LEU A 315 13.93 8.78 19.31
C LEU A 315 15.08 8.79 20.33
N PRO A 316 14.81 8.62 21.64
CA PRO A 316 15.87 8.60 22.63
C PRO A 316 16.81 7.44 22.31
N SER A 317 18.06 7.77 21.95
CA SER A 317 19.12 6.80 21.73
C SER A 317 19.31 5.98 23.00
N GLU A 318 19.07 4.68 22.92
CA GLU A 318 19.52 3.70 23.90
C GLU A 318 21.06 3.70 23.95
N THR A 319 21.64 4.54 24.78
CA THR A 319 23.01 4.36 25.26
C THR A 319 23.16 5.06 26.59
N THR A 320 22.99 4.32 27.70
CA THR A 320 23.86 4.32 28.89
C THR A 320 23.25 3.36 29.93
N ILE A 321 23.50 2.06 29.77
CA ILE A 321 23.59 1.14 30.90
C ILE A 321 24.98 0.51 30.82
N SER A 322 25.97 1.16 31.45
CA SER A 322 27.19 0.51 31.93
C SER A 322 28.02 1.50 32.73
N ARG A 323 27.92 1.43 34.06
CA ARG A 323 29.00 1.54 35.06
C ARG A 323 28.48 2.11 36.38
N ALA A 324 28.02 1.20 37.24
CA ALA A 324 28.10 1.37 38.70
C ALA A 324 28.20 -0.02 39.37
N LYS A 325 29.36 -0.66 39.20
CA LYS A 325 29.90 -1.65 40.13
C LYS A 325 31.35 -1.25 40.38
N GLY A 326 31.66 -0.82 41.60
CA GLY A 326 33.02 -0.57 42.04
C GLY A 326 33.19 0.62 42.98
N MET A 327 32.59 0.54 44.18
CA MET A 327 33.17 0.84 45.51
C MET A 327 32.03 0.95 46.53
#